data_AF-A0A1H4W9S3-F1
#
_entry.id   AF-A0A1H4W9S3-F1
#
_cell.length_a   1.000
_cell.length_b   1.000
_cell.length_c   1.000
_cell.angle_alpha   90.00
_cell.angle_beta   90.00
_cell.angle_gamma   90.00
#
_symmetry.space_group_name_H-M   'P 1'
#
loop_
_entity.id
_entity.type
_entity.pdbx_description
1 polymer ?
#
loop_
_entity_poly.entity_id
_entity_poly.type
_entity_poly.pdbx_seq_one_letter_code
_entity_poly.pdbx_strand_id
1 'polypeptide(L)'
;MPAPDPPARREGLAGASVFHGVTGFCAGDPKARHPGRAPHLRDHGPCLVIIVDDERRLHSFLPRVADVLGETAAVATLDQVRIHGPDSAG
;
A
#
# COMPACT_ATOMS: atom_id res chain seq x y z
N MET A 1 -20.33 4.68 -8.48
CA MET A 1 -19.43 3.60 -8.94
C MET A 1 -18.60 3.18 -7.73
N PRO A 2 -18.69 1.93 -7.25
CA PRO A 2 -17.80 1.47 -6.17
C PRO A 2 -16.34 1.55 -6.65
N ALA A 3 -15.42 1.87 -5.73
CA ALA A 3 -13.99 1.84 -6.02
C ALA A 3 -13.59 0.43 -6.51
N PRO A 4 -12.66 0.32 -7.49
CA PRO A 4 -12.18 -0.99 -7.92
C PRO A 4 -11.59 -1.73 -6.71
N ASP A 5 -11.81 -3.05 -6.64
CA ASP A 5 -11.23 -3.88 -5.59
C ASP A 5 -9.72 -3.67 -5.54
N PRO A 6 -9.13 -3.51 -4.33
CA PRO A 6 -7.70 -3.32 -4.20
C PRO A 6 -6.97 -4.54 -4.79
N PRO A 7 -5.87 -4.34 -5.53
CA PRO A 7 -5.18 -5.41 -6.26
C PRO A 7 -4.84 -6.60 -5.37
N ALA A 8 -4.51 -6.38 -4.09
CA ALA A 8 -4.30 -7.45 -3.11
C ALA A 8 -5.41 -8.52 -3.07
N ARG A 9 -6.68 -8.13 -3.15
CA ARG A 9 -7.83 -9.06 -3.13
C ARG A 9 -7.91 -9.89 -4.41
N ARG A 10 -7.50 -9.35 -5.56
CA ARG A 10 -7.51 -10.04 -6.85
C ARG A 10 -6.34 -11.00 -7.03
N GLU A 11 -5.24 -10.75 -6.32
CA GLU A 11 -4.01 -11.55 -6.40
C GLU A 11 -3.99 -12.75 -5.46
N GLY A 12 -5.11 -13.02 -4.77
CA GLY A 12 -5.18 -14.12 -3.81
C GLY A 12 -4.27 -13.90 -2.60
N LEU A 13 -4.01 -12.64 -2.23
CA LEU A 13 -3.39 -12.32 -0.95
C LEU A 13 -4.41 -12.56 0.17
N ALA A 14 -3.92 -12.97 1.33
CA ALA A 14 -4.73 -13.23 2.54
C ALA A 14 -5.56 -12.00 2.94
N GLY A 15 -5.03 -10.80 2.72
CA GLY A 15 -5.74 -9.54 2.93
C GLY A 15 -4.80 -8.33 2.90
N ALA A 16 -5.38 -7.15 3.14
CA ALA A 16 -4.63 -5.91 3.29
C ALA A 16 -5.36 -5.00 4.29
N SER A 17 -4.58 -4.29 5.10
CA SER A 17 -5.05 -3.23 5.99
C SER A 17 -4.60 -1.87 5.45
N VAL A 18 -5.50 -0.90 5.41
CA VAL A 18 -5.25 0.43 4.85
C VAL A 18 -5.45 1.49 5.93
N PHE A 19 -4.45 2.35 6.11
CA PHE A 19 -4.45 3.43 7.09
C PHE A 19 -4.28 4.77 6.37
N HIS A 20 -5.11 5.76 6.73
CA HIS A 20 -4.96 7.14 6.27
C HIS A 20 -4.40 7.99 7.40
N GLY A 21 -3.18 8.50 7.22
CA GLY A 21 -2.56 9.44 8.12
C GLY A 21 -3.04 10.87 7.90
N VAL A 22 -2.68 11.75 8.82
CA VAL A 22 -2.99 13.18 8.75
C VAL A 22 -1.90 13.96 7.99
N THR A 23 -0.64 13.57 8.17
CA THR A 23 0.54 14.22 7.56
C THR A 23 1.71 13.23 7.40
N GLY A 24 2.68 13.54 6.55
CA GLY A 24 3.86 12.71 6.27
C GLY A 24 5.00 13.49 5.59
N PHE A 25 6.20 12.92 5.59
CA PHE A 25 7.42 13.49 4.99
C PHE A 25 8.26 12.39 4.32
N CYS A 26 9.06 12.73 3.31
CA CYS A 26 9.97 11.82 2.62
C CYS A 26 11.28 12.55 2.26
N ALA A 27 12.41 11.83 2.24
CA ALA A 27 13.69 12.34 1.79
C ALA A 27 13.83 12.19 0.25
N GLY A 28 13.69 13.30 -0.48
CA GLY A 28 13.79 13.36 -1.96
C GLY A 28 13.15 14.65 -2.51
N ASP A 29 13.50 15.08 -3.74
CA ASP A 29 12.89 16.26 -4.39
C ASP A 29 11.47 15.90 -4.89
N PRO A 30 10.37 16.45 -4.34
CA PRO A 30 8.99 16.12 -4.73
C PRO A 30 8.54 16.74 -6.06
N LYS A 31 9.47 17.17 -6.95
CA LYS A 31 9.16 17.92 -8.17
C LYS A 31 8.47 17.08 -9.26
N ALA A 32 7.21 16.76 -9.01
CA ALA A 32 6.12 16.87 -9.97
C ALA A 32 4.80 16.90 -9.19
N ARG A 33 4.56 17.99 -8.44
CA ARG A 33 3.18 18.53 -8.43
C ARG A 33 2.76 18.55 -9.89
N HIS A 34 1.71 17.84 -10.29
CA HIS A 34 1.04 18.11 -11.56
C HIS A 34 0.81 19.63 -11.61
N PRO A 35 1.57 20.40 -12.44
CA PRO A 35 1.41 21.84 -12.50
C PRO A 35 0.17 22.07 -13.36
N GLY A 36 -0.99 22.00 -12.72
CA GLY A 36 -2.29 22.01 -13.40
C GLY A 36 -3.42 21.39 -12.57
N ARG A 37 -3.11 20.64 -11.50
CA ARG A 37 -4.13 20.18 -10.56
C ARG A 37 -4.12 21.13 -9.35
N ALA A 38 -5.19 21.90 -9.21
CA ALA A 38 -5.47 22.68 -8.02
C ALA A 38 -5.32 21.80 -6.75
N PRO A 39 -4.99 22.37 -5.59
CA PRO A 39 -4.76 21.63 -4.34
C PRO A 39 -6.06 21.05 -3.78
N HIS A 40 -6.67 20.11 -4.51
CA HIS A 40 -7.76 19.26 -4.06
C HIS A 40 -7.23 17.96 -3.42
N LEU A 41 -5.91 17.78 -3.31
CA LEU A 41 -5.30 16.72 -2.48
C LEU A 41 -5.30 17.12 -0.98
N ARG A 42 -6.45 17.60 -0.48
CA ARG A 42 -6.73 17.72 0.96
C ARG A 42 -7.69 16.64 1.45
N ASP A 43 -8.20 15.76 0.60
CA ASP A 43 -9.30 14.87 1.01
C ASP A 43 -8.82 13.53 1.58
N HIS A 44 -7.62 13.05 1.24
CA HIS A 44 -7.02 11.85 1.83
C HIS A 44 -5.55 12.13 2.14
N GLY A 45 -5.17 12.18 3.42
CA GLY A 45 -3.77 12.29 3.84
C GLY A 45 -2.94 11.05 3.44
N PRO A 46 -1.66 10.95 3.85
CA PRO A 46 -0.79 9.85 3.42
C PRO A 46 -1.43 8.49 3.71
N CYS A 47 -1.31 7.56 2.76
CA CYS A 47 -1.88 6.22 2.87
C CYS A 47 -0.78 5.20 3.15
N LEU A 48 -0.98 4.34 4.16
CA LEU A 48 -0.16 3.17 4.42
C LEU A 48 -0.99 1.91 4.16
N VAL A 49 -0.47 1.03 3.31
CA VAL A 49 -1.07 -0.29 3.05
C VAL A 49 -0.15 -1.35 3.66
N ILE A 50 -0.69 -2.15 4.58
CA ILE A 50 0.00 -3.28 5.19
C ILE A 50 -0.59 -4.58 4.64
N ILE A 51 0.27 -5.43 4.12
CA ILE A 51 -0.07 -6.77 3.62
C ILE A 51 0.78 -7.75 4.41
N VAL A 52 0.14 -8.77 4.98
CA VAL A 52 0.82 -9.86 5.68
C VAL A 52 0.42 -11.16 4.99
N ASP A 53 1.40 -11.84 4.40
CA ASP A 53 1.20 -13.08 3.66
C ASP A 53 2.50 -13.90 3.58
N ASP A 54 2.44 -15.06 2.94
CA ASP A 54 3.60 -15.85 2.53
C ASP A 54 4.55 -15.03 1.65
N GLU A 55 5.85 -15.20 1.92
CA GLU A 55 6.94 -14.49 1.24
C GLU A 55 6.85 -14.62 -0.29
N ARG A 56 6.53 -15.80 -0.83
CA ARG A 56 6.45 -16.00 -2.28
C ARG A 56 5.30 -15.22 -2.91
N ARG A 57 4.17 -15.11 -2.20
CA ARG A 57 3.02 -14.30 -2.63
C ARG A 57 3.36 -12.81 -2.60
N LEU A 58 4.05 -12.34 -1.55
CA LEU A 58 4.51 -10.95 -1.47
C LEU A 58 5.49 -10.61 -2.61
N HIS A 59 6.46 -11.47 -2.89
CA HIS A 59 7.40 -11.29 -4.01
C HIS A 59 6.69 -11.30 -5.37
N SER A 60 5.66 -12.13 -5.54
CA SER A 60 4.86 -12.16 -6.77
C SER A 60 3.97 -10.92 -6.93
N PHE A 61 3.61 -10.28 -5.82
CA PHE A 61 2.78 -9.08 -5.78
C PHE A 61 3.56 -7.78 -6.00
N LEU A 62 4.78 -7.67 -5.46
CA LEU A 62 5.58 -6.43 -5.52
C LEU A 62 5.73 -5.83 -6.93
N PRO A 63 6.01 -6.62 -8.00
CA PRO A 63 6.09 -6.07 -9.36
C PRO A 63 4.78 -5.41 -9.83
N ARG A 64 3.62 -5.83 -9.30
CA ARG A 64 2.30 -5.33 -9.71
C ARG A 64 1.98 -3.95 -9.14
N VAL A 65 2.73 -3.51 -8.13
CA VAL A 65 2.59 -2.16 -7.55
C VAL A 65 3.73 -1.23 -7.96
N ALA A 66 4.65 -1.68 -8.81
CA ALA A 66 5.82 -0.90 -9.24
C ALA A 66 5.42 0.43 -9.91
N ASP A 67 4.37 0.42 -10.75
CA ASP A 67 3.86 1.64 -11.39
C ASP A 67 3.37 2.65 -10.35
N VAL A 68 2.63 2.18 -9.34
CA VAL A 68 2.15 3.03 -8.24
C VAL A 68 3.33 3.62 -7.46
N LEU A 69 4.36 2.81 -7.15
CA LEU A 69 5.56 3.28 -6.45
C LEU A 69 6.32 4.32 -7.28
N GLY A 70 6.44 4.11 -8.59
CA GLY A 70 7.11 5.01 -9.52
C GLY A 70 6.39 6.35 -9.72
N GLU A 71 5.06 6.33 -9.79
CA GLU A 71 4.24 7.54 -10.00
C GLU A 71 4.08 8.40 -8.73
N THR A 72 4.17 7.79 -7.54
CA THR A 72 3.89 8.48 -6.26
C THR A 72 5.13 8.74 -5.41
N ALA A 73 6.31 8.28 -5.84
CA ALA A 73 7.52 8.22 -5.03
C ALA A 73 7.32 7.49 -3.68
N ALA A 74 6.32 6.60 -3.60
CA ALA A 74 6.09 5.77 -2.44
C ALA A 74 7.17 4.69 -2.32
N VAL A 75 7.37 4.21 -1.10
CA VAL A 75 8.31 3.14 -0.80
C VAL A 75 7.54 1.90 -0.36
N ALA A 76 8.03 0.73 -0.76
CA ALA A 76 7.58 -0.55 -0.24
C ALA A 76 8.72 -1.21 0.55
N THR A 77 8.38 -1.77 1.71
CA THR A 77 9.32 -2.47 2.58
C THR A 77 8.80 -3.86 2.87
N LEU A 78 9.70 -4.84 2.98
CA LEU A 78 9.39 -6.18 3.44
C LEU A 78 10.03 -6.38 4.81
N ASP A 79 9.27 -6.96 5.73
CA ASP A 79 9.74 -7.37 7.05
C ASP A 79 9.13 -8.72 7.43
N GLN A 80 9.86 -9.51 8.23
CA GLN A 80 9.40 -10.81 8.69
C GLN A 80 8.54 -10.66 9.93
N VAL A 81 7.35 -11.23 9.89
CA VAL A 81 6.42 -11.25 11.03
C VAL A 81 5.99 -12.68 11.34
N ARG A 82 5.67 -12.94 12.60
CA ARG A 82 5.06 -14.20 13.03
C ARG A 82 3.56 -14.00 13.19
N ILE A 83 2.77 -14.76 12.44
CA ILE A 83 1.31 -14.78 12.58
C ILE A 83 0.96 -15.69 13.76
N HIS A 84 0.26 -15.14 14.74
CA HIS A 84 -0.40 -15.91 15.78
C HIS A 84 -1.89 -16.03 15.42
N GLY A 85 -2.33 -17.26 15.16
CA GLY A 85 -3.75 -17.57 15.00
C GLY A 85 -4.39 -17.92 16.34
N PRO A 86 -5.72 -17.88 16.45
CA PRO A 86 -6.40 -18.55 17.55
C PRO A 86 -5.94 -20.02 17.57
N ASP A 87 -5.61 -20.53 18.76
CA ASP A 87 -5.42 -21.96 18.93
C ASP A 87 -6.67 -22.63 18.38
N SER A 88 -6.50 -23.42 17.33
CA SER A 88 -7.53 -24.36 16.88
C SER A 88 -7.54 -25.54 17.87
N ALA A 89 -7.58 -25.26 19.17
CA ALA A 89 -7.86 -26.24 20.19
C ALA A 89 -9.37 -26.46 20.13
N GLY A 90 -9.74 -27.50 19.38
CA GLY A 90 -11.05 -28.13 19.51
C GLY A 90 -11.23 -28.75 20.88
#